data_AF-A0A1A2DKC8-F1
#
_entry.id   AF-A0A1A2DKC8-F1
#
_cell.length_a   1.000
_cell.length_b   1.000
_cell.length_c   1.000
_cell.angle_alpha   90.00
_cell.angle_beta   90.00
_cell.angle_gamma   90.00
#
_symmetry.space_group_name_H-M   'P 1'
#
loop_
_entity.id
_entity.type
_entity.pdbx_description
1 polymer ?
#
loop_
_entity_poly.entity_id
_entity_poly.type
_entity_poly.pdbx_seq_one_letter_code
_entity_poly.pdbx_strand_id
1 'polypeptide(L)'
;MRMISIQLPDSAFKSHRTLHGGDPDLYPVIVGFSRPVTDYERLALRDFGVIGEDTDRMWALIEDTTLEAIADHLDEYNAELDAAVEKARQMQDADRAEDERLRQEALKLIYRLRRDYGLDTPAV
;
A
#
# COMPACT_ATOMS: atom_id res chain seq x y z
N MET A 1 -4.14 -9.72 -7.54
CA MET A 1 -3.73 -10.25 -6.21
C MET A 1 -4.97 -10.84 -5.57
N ARG A 2 -4.91 -11.92 -4.77
CA ARG A 2 -6.14 -12.58 -4.27
C ARG A 2 -6.10 -12.81 -2.76
N MET A 3 -7.27 -12.75 -2.12
CA MET A 3 -7.44 -13.25 -0.75
C MET A 3 -7.47 -14.78 -0.78
N ILE A 4 -6.68 -15.41 0.09
CA ILE A 4 -6.55 -16.88 0.17
C ILE A 4 -6.83 -17.44 1.56
N SER A 5 -6.86 -16.59 2.58
CA SER A 5 -7.15 -16.99 3.96
C SER A 5 -7.84 -15.88 4.71
N ILE A 6 -8.69 -16.27 5.64
CA ILE A 6 -9.40 -15.39 6.56
C ILE A 6 -9.14 -15.90 7.98
N GLN A 7 -8.81 -15.01 8.89
CA GLN A 7 -8.60 -15.26 10.31
C GLN A 7 -9.34 -14.21 11.13
N LEU A 8 -9.74 -14.59 12.34
CA LEU A 8 -10.34 -13.68 13.29
C LEU A 8 -9.35 -13.38 14.41
N PRO A 9 -9.00 -12.11 14.66
CA PRO A 9 -8.26 -11.73 15.87
C PRO A 9 -9.16 -11.87 17.11
N ASP A 10 -8.55 -11.91 18.29
CA ASP A 10 -9.31 -12.00 19.55
C ASP A 10 -10.30 -10.84 19.74
N SER A 11 -9.98 -9.68 19.18
CA SER A 11 -10.84 -8.49 19.16
C SER A 11 -12.14 -8.68 18.37
N ALA A 12 -12.25 -9.71 17.53
CA ALA A 12 -13.47 -10.01 16.80
C ALA A 12 -14.56 -10.63 17.69
N PHE A 13 -14.17 -11.35 18.74
CA PHE A 13 -15.12 -12.07 19.58
C PHE A 13 -15.98 -11.10 20.38
N LYS A 14 -17.30 -11.37 20.40
CA LYS A 14 -18.30 -10.52 21.08
C LYS A 14 -18.00 -10.32 22.57
N SER A 15 -17.44 -11.33 23.24
CA SER A 15 -16.99 -11.23 24.64
C SER A 15 -15.93 -10.15 24.81
N HIS A 16 -14.93 -10.10 23.93
CA HIS A 16 -13.91 -9.06 23.91
C HIS A 16 -14.52 -7.69 23.59
N ARG A 17 -15.32 -7.58 22.52
CA ARG A 17 -15.95 -6.30 22.13
C ARG A 17 -16.83 -5.71 23.24
N THR A 18 -17.63 -6.55 23.90
CA THR A 18 -18.49 -6.12 25.02
C THR A 18 -17.69 -5.63 26.22
N LEU A 19 -16.57 -6.29 26.54
CA LEU A 19 -15.71 -5.91 27.68
C LEU A 19 -14.89 -4.64 27.42
N HIS A 20 -14.59 -4.35 26.16
CA HIS A 20 -13.71 -3.25 25.76
C HIS A 20 -14.46 -2.07 25.10
N GLY A 21 -15.79 -2.07 25.14
CA GLY A 21 -16.61 -0.97 24.61
C GLY A 21 -16.57 -0.82 23.09
N GLY A 22 -16.27 -1.91 22.36
CA GLY A 22 -16.26 -1.94 20.90
C GLY A 22 -17.66 -2.05 20.29
N ASP A 23 -17.72 -1.92 18.97
CA ASP A 23 -18.96 -2.07 18.21
C ASP A 23 -19.51 -3.52 18.35
N PRO A 24 -20.80 -3.72 18.70
CA PRO A 24 -21.38 -5.05 18.87
C PRO A 24 -21.66 -5.77 17.54
N ASP A 25 -21.76 -5.04 16.44
CA ASP A 25 -22.20 -5.51 15.13
C ASP A 25 -21.03 -5.62 14.15
N LEU A 26 -20.06 -4.71 14.21
CA LEU A 26 -18.84 -4.76 13.39
C LEU A 26 -17.64 -5.32 14.17
N TYR A 27 -16.78 -6.06 13.46
CA TYR A 27 -15.60 -6.65 14.04
C TYR A 27 -14.43 -6.77 13.06
N PRO A 28 -13.19 -6.73 13.58
CA PRO A 28 -12.01 -6.83 12.75
C PRO A 28 -11.85 -8.22 12.15
N VAL A 29 -11.40 -8.27 10.90
CA VAL A 29 -11.07 -9.53 10.20
C VAL A 29 -9.68 -9.43 9.59
N ILE A 30 -8.88 -10.48 9.77
CA ILE A 30 -7.56 -10.60 9.15
C ILE A 30 -7.69 -11.37 7.84
N VAL A 31 -7.24 -10.76 6.75
CA VAL A 31 -7.19 -11.38 5.41
C VAL A 31 -5.75 -11.66 5.02
N GLY A 32 -5.51 -12.85 4.45
CA GLY A 32 -4.21 -13.24 3.92
C GLY A 32 -4.20 -13.23 2.39
N PHE A 33 -3.12 -12.73 1.81
CA PHE A 33 -2.95 -12.56 0.38
C PHE A 33 -2.19 -13.71 -0.28
N SER A 34 -2.42 -13.92 -1.57
CA SER A 34 -1.77 -14.96 -2.37
C SER A 34 -0.26 -14.79 -2.54
N ARG A 35 0.28 -13.59 -2.25
CA ARG A 35 1.70 -13.23 -2.31
C ARG A 35 1.97 -11.99 -1.45
N PRO A 36 3.24 -11.69 -1.13
CA PRO A 36 3.57 -10.47 -0.41
C PRO A 36 3.18 -9.24 -1.22
N VAL A 37 2.65 -8.23 -0.53
CA VAL A 37 2.38 -6.91 -1.10
C VAL A 37 3.68 -6.11 -1.19
N THR A 38 3.82 -5.36 -2.28
CA THR A 38 4.90 -4.38 -2.45
C THR A 38 4.61 -3.09 -1.66
N ASP A 39 5.60 -2.22 -1.50
CA ASP A 39 5.41 -0.96 -0.76
C ASP A 39 4.39 -0.04 -1.45
N TYR A 40 4.37 -0.01 -2.79
CA TYR A 40 3.36 0.72 -3.57
C TYR A 40 1.95 0.11 -3.43
N GLU A 41 1.84 -1.22 -3.42
CA GLU A 41 0.57 -1.91 -3.21
C GLU A 41 0.03 -1.66 -1.80
N ARG A 42 0.90 -1.67 -0.79
CA ARG A 42 0.52 -1.33 0.59
C ARG A 42 0.00 0.11 0.68
N LEU A 43 0.63 1.04 -0.04
CA LEU A 43 0.16 2.43 -0.09
C LEU A 43 -1.21 2.53 -0.77
N ALA A 44 -1.42 1.82 -1.88
CA ALA A 44 -2.71 1.79 -2.57
C ALA A 44 -3.81 1.13 -1.72
N LEU A 45 -3.48 0.06 -0.98
CA LEU A 45 -4.42 -0.68 -0.12
C LEU A 45 -4.95 0.13 1.06
N ARG A 46 -4.18 1.10 1.58
CA ARG A 46 -4.66 2.01 2.65
C ARG A 46 -5.92 2.76 2.26
N ASP A 47 -6.07 3.10 0.98
CA ASP A 47 -7.26 3.81 0.48
C ASP A 47 -8.52 2.94 0.49
N PHE A 48 -8.36 1.62 0.58
CA PHE A 48 -9.45 0.64 0.65
C PHE A 48 -9.76 0.20 2.09
N GLY A 49 -9.27 0.94 3.09
CA GLY A 49 -9.48 0.60 4.51
C GLY A 49 -8.74 -0.66 4.97
N VAL A 50 -7.79 -1.14 4.15
CA VAL A 50 -6.97 -2.31 4.47
C VAL A 50 -5.74 -1.84 5.23
N ILE A 51 -5.68 -2.17 6.52
CA ILE A 51 -4.56 -1.82 7.39
C ILE A 51 -3.59 -3.00 7.43
N GLY A 52 -2.48 -2.88 6.70
CA GLY A 52 -1.36 -3.80 6.90
C GLY A 52 -0.68 -3.48 8.23
N GLU A 53 -0.56 -4.48 9.12
CA GLU A 53 0.41 -4.37 10.22
C GLU A 53 1.81 -4.14 9.59
N ASP A 54 2.56 -3.17 10.11
CA ASP A 54 3.71 -2.57 9.43
C ASP A 54 4.77 -3.63 9.02
N THR A 55 4.84 -4.72 9.79
CA THR A 55 5.77 -5.83 9.60
C THR A 55 5.32 -6.93 8.65
N ASP A 56 4.03 -7.20 8.49
CA ASP A 56 3.59 -8.36 7.70
C ASP A 56 3.08 -7.94 6.32
N ARG A 57 3.70 -8.49 5.27
CA ARG A 57 3.37 -8.18 3.87
C ARG A 57 2.38 -9.17 3.28
N MET A 58 2.04 -10.22 4.02
CA MET A 58 1.11 -11.26 3.59
C MET A 58 -0.29 -11.10 4.15
N TRP A 59 -0.46 -10.25 5.17
CA TRP A 59 -1.70 -10.13 5.93
C TRP A 59 -2.14 -8.69 6.08
N ALA A 60 -3.43 -8.53 6.28
CA ALA A 60 -4.09 -7.25 6.41
C ALA A 60 -5.25 -7.36 7.39
N LEU A 61 -5.43 -6.33 8.20
CA LEU A 61 -6.56 -6.16 9.09
C LEU A 61 -7.59 -5.24 8.45
N ILE A 62 -8.86 -5.65 8.46
CA ILE A 62 -10.01 -4.83 8.09
C ILE A 62 -10.81 -4.63 9.37
N GLU A 63 -10.87 -3.42 9.91
CA GLU A 63 -11.38 -3.16 11.27
C GLU A 63 -12.91 -3.13 11.37
N ASP A 64 -13.58 -2.49 10.40
CA ASP A 64 -15.01 -2.20 10.45
C ASP A 64 -15.81 -3.07 9.47
N THR A 65 -15.80 -4.39 9.66
CA THR A 65 -16.48 -5.34 8.75
C THR A 65 -17.15 -6.50 9.51
N THR A 66 -17.53 -7.54 8.79
CA THR A 66 -18.00 -8.84 9.30
C THR A 66 -17.58 -9.97 8.35
N LEU A 67 -17.54 -11.23 8.81
CA LEU A 67 -17.32 -12.39 7.94
C LEU A 67 -18.43 -12.52 6.89
N GLU A 68 -19.66 -12.23 7.27
CA GLU A 68 -20.82 -12.25 6.38
C GLU A 68 -20.64 -11.25 5.24
N ALA A 69 -20.24 -10.01 5.56
CA ALA A 69 -19.93 -9.00 4.55
C ALA A 69 -18.77 -9.43 3.63
N ILE A 70 -17.70 -10.02 4.19
CA ILE A 70 -16.59 -10.52 3.36
C ILE A 70 -17.04 -11.67 2.45
N ALA A 71 -17.91 -12.55 2.92
CA ALA A 71 -18.43 -13.66 2.11
C ALA A 71 -19.36 -13.16 1.00
N ASP A 72 -20.27 -12.24 1.31
CA ASP A 72 -21.25 -11.70 0.35
C ASP A 72 -20.59 -10.80 -0.71
N HIS A 73 -19.49 -10.12 -0.34
CA HIS A 73 -18.79 -9.15 -1.20
C HIS A 73 -17.39 -9.63 -1.63
N LEU A 74 -17.12 -10.94 -1.59
CA LEU A 74 -15.78 -11.49 -1.86
C LEU A 74 -15.24 -11.10 -3.24
N ASP A 75 -16.10 -11.11 -4.25
CA ASP A 75 -15.75 -10.72 -5.62
C ASP A 75 -15.47 -9.22 -5.73
N GLU A 76 -16.21 -8.39 -4.99
CA GLU A 76 -16.00 -6.93 -4.94
C GLU A 76 -14.66 -6.61 -4.29
N TYR A 77 -14.36 -7.21 -3.13
CA TYR A 77 -13.04 -7.07 -2.50
C TYR A 77 -11.92 -7.54 -3.42
N ASN A 78 -12.09 -8.67 -4.11
CA ASN A 78 -11.09 -9.15 -5.07
C ASN A 78 -10.90 -8.19 -6.26
N ALA A 79 -11.95 -7.51 -6.71
CA ALA A 79 -11.87 -6.47 -7.72
C ALA A 79 -11.16 -5.21 -7.20
N GLU A 80 -11.43 -4.81 -5.96
CA GLU A 80 -10.73 -3.71 -5.29
C GLU A 80 -9.23 -3.99 -5.12
N LEU A 81 -8.86 -5.22 -4.75
CA LEU A 81 -7.47 -5.64 -4.68
C LEU A 81 -6.77 -5.59 -6.04
N ASP A 82 -7.46 -5.96 -7.13
CA ASP A 82 -6.91 -5.82 -8.48
C ASP A 82 -6.76 -4.34 -8.87
N ALA A 83 -7.73 -3.48 -8.51
CA ALA A 83 -7.63 -2.03 -8.70
C ALA A 83 -6.48 -1.43 -7.91
N ALA A 84 -6.23 -1.88 -6.68
CA ALA A 84 -5.10 -1.47 -5.86
C ALA A 84 -3.75 -1.83 -6.52
N VAL A 85 -3.64 -3.02 -7.12
CA VAL A 85 -2.44 -3.44 -7.88
C VAL A 85 -2.20 -2.54 -9.09
N GLU A 86 -3.23 -2.24 -9.86
CA GLU A 86 -3.09 -1.35 -11.03
C GLU A 86 -2.76 0.08 -10.61
N LYS A 87 -3.36 0.59 -9.52
CA LYS A 87 -3.01 1.89 -8.95
C LYS A 87 -1.55 1.93 -8.50
N ALA A 88 -1.09 0.91 -7.78
CA ALA A 88 0.31 0.79 -7.36
C ALA A 88 1.28 0.82 -8.54
N ARG A 89 0.92 0.15 -9.64
CA ARG A 89 1.71 0.17 -10.88
C ARG A 89 1.79 1.56 -11.50
N GLN A 90 0.67 2.28 -11.57
CA GLN A 90 0.63 3.65 -12.07
C GLN A 90 1.46 4.59 -11.20
N MET A 91 1.40 4.45 -9.87
CA MET A 91 2.22 5.23 -8.95
C MET A 91 3.71 4.96 -9.16
N GLN A 92 4.11 3.69 -9.27
CA GLN A 92 5.49 3.33 -9.53
C GLN A 92 6.01 3.90 -10.86
N ASP A 93 5.18 3.87 -11.91
CA ASP A 93 5.53 4.42 -13.21
C ASP A 93 5.68 5.95 -13.17
N ALA A 94 4.80 6.64 -12.44
CA ALA A 94 4.85 8.09 -12.23
C ALA A 94 6.09 8.52 -11.44
N ASP A 95 6.38 7.83 -10.34
CA ASP A 95 7.54 8.13 -9.49
C ASP A 95 8.84 7.89 -10.25
N ARG A 96 8.94 6.82 -11.04
CA ARG A 96 10.11 6.57 -11.90
C ARG A 96 10.29 7.66 -12.97
N ALA A 97 9.21 8.16 -13.54
CA ALA A 97 9.27 9.25 -14.52
C ALA A 97 9.75 10.55 -13.86
N GLU A 98 9.26 10.84 -12.65
CA GLU A 98 9.68 12.01 -11.88
C GLU A 98 11.15 11.90 -11.42
N ASP A 99 11.59 10.74 -10.94
CA ASP A 99 12.98 10.46 -10.60
C ASP A 99 13.91 10.72 -11.80
N GLU A 100 13.53 10.27 -12.99
CA GLU A 100 14.32 10.50 -14.19
C GLU A 100 14.34 11.99 -14.55
N ARG A 101 13.20 12.68 -14.46
CA ARG A 101 13.13 14.14 -14.66
C ARG A 101 14.06 14.89 -13.71
N LEU A 102 14.08 14.50 -12.43
CA LEU A 102 14.93 15.10 -11.40
C LEU A 102 16.42 14.85 -11.67
N ARG A 103 16.80 13.64 -12.11
CA ARG A 103 18.19 13.34 -12.51
C ARG A 103 18.65 14.21 -13.67
N GLN A 104 17.83 14.36 -14.70
CA GLN A 104 18.16 15.21 -15.85
C GLN A 104 18.33 16.67 -15.43
N GLU A 105 17.48 17.17 -14.54
CA GLU A 105 17.59 18.53 -14.05
C GLU A 105 18.84 18.75 -13.19
N ALA A 106 19.19 17.79 -12.34
CA ALA A 106 20.44 17.81 -11.58
C ALA A 106 21.66 17.85 -12.50
N LEU A 107 21.68 17.06 -13.58
CA LEU A 107 22.77 17.06 -14.57
C LEU A 107 22.92 18.41 -15.27
N LYS A 108 21.81 19.05 -15.67
CA LYS A 108 21.84 20.39 -16.27
C LYS A 108 22.40 21.43 -15.30
N LEU A 109 21.99 21.37 -14.03
CA LEU A 109 22.51 22.26 -13.00
C LEU A 109 24.00 22.05 -12.77
N ILE A 110 24.47 20.80 -12.71
CA ILE A 110 25.90 20.49 -12.61
C ILE A 110 26.67 21.07 -13.80
N TYR A 111 26.19 20.86 -15.03
CA TYR A 111 26.83 21.41 -16.22
C TYR A 111 26.94 22.93 -16.17
N ARG A 112 25.84 23.60 -15.78
CA ARG A 112 25.83 25.06 -15.61
C ARG A 112 26.85 25.52 -14.56
N LEU A 113 26.87 24.87 -13.39
CA LEU A 113 27.82 25.22 -12.33
C LEU A 113 29.27 25.04 -12.79
N ARG A 114 29.60 23.92 -13.45
CA ARG A 114 30.97 23.67 -13.94
C ARG A 114 31.42 24.74 -14.93
N ARG A 115 30.52 25.15 -15.84
CA ARG A 115 30.76 26.25 -16.77
C ARG A 115 30.96 27.58 -16.05
N ASP A 116 30.09 27.91 -15.10
CA ASP A 116 30.13 29.18 -14.36
C ASP A 116 31.41 29.31 -13.51
N TYR A 117 31.96 28.20 -13.00
CA TYR A 117 33.23 28.18 -12.26
C TYR A 117 34.46 27.89 -13.14
N GLY A 118 34.32 27.85 -14.46
CA GLY A 118 35.44 27.61 -15.39
C GLY A 118 36.07 26.22 -15.30
N LEU A 119 35.40 25.27 -14.64
CA LEU A 119 35.86 23.90 -14.39
C LEU A 119 35.76 22.99 -15.64
N ASP A 120 35.16 23.49 -16.72
CA ASP A 120 35.05 22.80 -18.01
C ASP A 120 36.23 23.09 -18.95
N THR A 121 37.17 23.95 -18.55
CA THR A 121 38.38 24.26 -19.34
C THR A 121 39.50 23.28 -18.95
N PRO A 122 40.14 22.57 -19.89
CA PRO A 122 41.29 21.74 -19.55
C PRO A 122 42.40 22.62 -18.98
N ALA A 123 43.00 22.18 -17.87
CA ALA A 123 44.17 22.84 -17.31
C ALA A 123 45.29 22.87 -18.37
N VAL A 124 45.67 24.08 -18.77
CA VAL A 124 46.77 24.35 -19.71
C VAL A 124 48.11 24.17 -18.99
#